data_AF-A0A346R1W5-F1
#
_entry.id   AF-A0A346R1W5-F1
#
_cell.length_a   1.000
_cell.length_b   1.000
_cell.length_c   1.000
_cell.angle_alpha   90.00
_cell.angle_beta   90.00
_cell.angle_gamma   90.00
#
_symmetry.space_group_name_H-M   'P 1'
#
loop_
_entity.id
_entity.type
_entity.pdbx_description
1 polymer ?
#
loop_
_entity_poly.entity_id
_entity_poly.type
_entity_poly.pdbx_seq_one_letter_code
_entity_poly.pdbx_strand_id
1 'polypeptide(L)'
;MADDEDRRGAGVVEFDFLKGHIAATMTLVHGLIAQNVIDRDALDSYFTDFLSRLPQTRQTLPLRLIVDQWRQGLREDMAETRLRRHIFEVIEGGRVGGE
;
A
#
# COMPACT_ATOMS: atom_id res chain seq x y z
N MET A 1 3.59 -15.57 30.42
CA MET A 1 2.99 -14.22 30.41
C MET A 1 3.90 -13.20 29.73
N ALA A 2 5.23 -13.36 29.75
CA ALA A 2 6.17 -12.52 28.97
C ALA A 2 6.15 -12.75 27.43
N ASP A 3 5.82 -13.96 26.97
CA ASP A 3 5.80 -14.30 25.52
C ASP A 3 4.75 -13.56 24.68
N ASP A 4 3.67 -13.04 25.29
CA ASP A 4 2.56 -12.40 24.57
C ASP A 4 2.86 -10.92 24.26
N GLU A 5 3.62 -10.23 25.13
CA GLU A 5 4.02 -8.84 24.92
C GLU A 5 5.12 -8.71 23.85
N ASP A 6 6.09 -9.62 23.85
CA ASP A 6 7.16 -9.66 22.83
C ASP A 6 6.60 -9.96 21.42
N ARG A 7 5.60 -10.85 21.31
CA ARG A 7 4.90 -11.12 20.04
C ARG A 7 4.11 -9.93 19.53
N ARG A 8 3.46 -9.16 20.42
CA ARG A 8 2.75 -7.93 20.04
C ARG A 8 3.73 -6.83 19.61
N GLY A 9 4.85 -6.68 20.31
CA GLY A 9 5.91 -5.73 19.95
C GLY A 9 6.53 -6.02 18.58
N ALA A 10 6.86 -7.28 18.30
CA ALA A 10 7.37 -7.70 16.99
C ALA A 10 6.39 -7.40 15.84
N GLY A 11 5.10 -7.68 16.06
CA GLY A 11 4.06 -7.39 15.06
C GLY A 11 3.80 -5.90 14.82
N VAL A 12 4.11 -5.03 15.78
CA VAL A 12 4.04 -3.56 15.61
C VAL A 12 5.24 -3.04 14.82
N VAL A 13 6.45 -3.55 15.10
CA VAL A 13 7.67 -3.14 14.39
C VAL A 13 7.62 -3.56 12.91
N GLU A 14 7.17 -4.78 12.62
CA GLU A 14 7.01 -5.27 11.25
C GLU A 14 6.00 -4.42 10.45
N PHE A 15 4.95 -3.97 11.12
CA PHE A 15 3.91 -3.13 10.54
C PHE A 15 4.40 -1.71 10.23
N ASP A 16 5.13 -1.08 11.16
CA ASP A 16 5.73 0.24 10.93
C ASP A 16 6.78 0.20 9.83
N PHE A 17 7.55 -0.90 9.75
CA PHE A 17 8.47 -1.14 8.64
C PHE A 17 7.75 -1.24 7.29
N LEU A 18 6.65 -2.01 7.23
CA LEU A 18 5.83 -2.14 6.02
C LEU A 18 5.27 -0.79 5.57
N LYS A 19 4.70 0.00 6.51
CA LYS A 19 4.22 1.37 6.23
C LYS A 19 5.33 2.26 5.69
N GLY A 20 6.52 2.20 6.30
CA GLY A 20 7.70 2.93 5.85
C GLY A 20 8.10 2.57 4.42
N HIS A 21 8.13 1.28 4.09
CA HIS A 21 8.43 0.79 2.73
C HIS A 21 7.41 1.27 1.69
N ILE A 22 6.12 1.21 2.02
CA ILE A 22 5.04 1.68 1.14
C ILE A 22 5.19 3.18 0.91
N ALA A 23 5.37 3.98 1.96
CA ALA A 23 5.55 5.42 1.84
C ALA A 23 6.76 5.79 0.98
N ALA A 24 7.92 5.18 1.22
CA ALA A 24 9.14 5.44 0.45
C ALA A 24 8.95 5.12 -1.04
N THR A 25 8.32 3.98 -1.34
CA THR A 25 8.03 3.56 -2.72
C THR A 25 7.09 4.53 -3.42
N MET A 26 6.02 4.95 -2.73
CA MET A 26 5.07 5.93 -3.28
C MET A 26 5.73 7.28 -3.54
N THR A 27 6.48 7.81 -2.56
CA THR A 27 7.18 9.08 -2.71
C THR A 27 8.13 9.05 -3.91
N LEU A 28 8.89 7.96 -4.09
CA LEU A 28 9.78 7.80 -5.24
C LEU A 28 9.00 7.81 -6.56
N VAL A 29 7.96 6.99 -6.68
CA VAL A 29 7.16 6.88 -7.91
C VAL A 29 6.46 8.20 -8.25
N HIS A 30 5.87 8.88 -7.28
CA HIS A 30 5.29 10.21 -7.49
C HIS A 30 6.34 11.23 -7.96
N GLY A 31 7.55 11.17 -7.42
CA GLY A 31 8.67 11.99 -7.88
C GLY A 31 9.10 11.71 -9.32
N LEU A 32 9.09 10.44 -9.73
CA LEU A 32 9.40 10.03 -11.11
C LEU A 32 8.30 10.44 -12.10
N ILE A 33 7.03 10.36 -11.70
CA ILE A 33 5.91 10.87 -12.49
C ILE A 33 6.02 12.39 -12.66
N ALA A 34 6.30 13.13 -11.58
CA ALA A 34 6.46 14.58 -11.61
C ALA A 34 7.61 15.04 -12.51
N GLN A 35 8.65 14.22 -12.66
CA GLN A 35 9.78 14.45 -13.56
C GLN A 35 9.54 13.92 -14.98
N ASN A 36 8.33 13.41 -15.28
CA ASN A 36 7.95 12.81 -16.56
C ASN A 36 8.85 11.62 -16.97
N VAL A 37 9.44 10.93 -15.98
CA VAL A 37 10.24 9.72 -16.19
C VAL A 37 9.35 8.48 -16.31
N ILE A 38 8.24 8.47 -15.58
CA ILE A 38 7.22 7.42 -15.61
C ILE A 38 5.91 8.03 -16.10
N ASP A 39 5.33 7.42 -17.13
CA ASP A 39 3.98 7.72 -17.55
C ASP A 39 2.95 7.11 -16.58
N ARG A 40 1.99 7.94 -16.17
CA ARG A 40 0.99 7.57 -15.18
C ARG A 40 0.04 6.48 -15.68
N ASP A 41 -0.38 6.57 -16.94
CA ASP A 41 -1.35 5.63 -17.51
C ASP A 41 -0.69 4.27 -17.76
N ALA A 42 0.55 4.26 -18.21
CA ALA A 42 1.38 3.06 -18.31
C ALA A 42 1.57 2.38 -16.95
N LEU A 43 1.79 3.15 -15.88
CA LEU A 43 1.92 2.63 -14.52
C LEU A 43 0.60 2.00 -14.02
N ASP A 44 -0.54 2.65 -14.25
CA ASP A 44 -1.85 2.09 -13.88
C ASP A 44 -2.16 0.81 -14.69
N SER A 45 -1.82 0.78 -15.97
CA SER A 45 -1.94 -0.42 -16.80
C SER A 45 -1.07 -1.57 -16.26
N TYR A 46 0.18 -1.29 -15.90
CA TYR A 46 1.06 -2.27 -15.26
C TYR A 46 0.44 -2.86 -14.00
N PHE A 47 -0.10 -2.03 -13.10
CA PHE A 47 -0.71 -2.54 -11.87
C PHE A 47 -2.00 -3.32 -12.13
N THR A 48 -2.77 -2.96 -13.17
CA THR A 48 -3.93 -3.75 -13.61
C THR A 48 -3.53 -5.19 -13.96
N ASP A 49 -2.48 -5.32 -14.78
CA ASP A 49 -1.96 -6.61 -15.23
C ASP A 49 -1.27 -7.38 -14.10
N PHE A 50 -0.67 -6.68 -13.14
CA PHE A 50 -0.11 -7.30 -11.93
C PHE A 50 -1.22 -7.89 -11.06
N LEU A 51 -2.28 -7.12 -10.79
CA LEU A 51 -3.40 -7.55 -9.95
C LEU A 51 -4.25 -8.67 -10.55
N SER A 52 -4.31 -8.75 -11.88
CA SER A 52 -4.99 -9.84 -12.60
C SER A 52 -4.25 -11.18 -12.47
N ARG A 53 -2.92 -11.13 -12.32
CA ARG A 53 -2.05 -12.30 -12.14
C ARG A 53 -1.88 -12.72 -10.68
N LEU A 54 -2.22 -11.84 -9.74
CA LEU A 54 -2.08 -12.13 -8.31
C LEU A 54 -3.17 -13.12 -7.86
N PRO A 55 -2.82 -14.24 -7.19
CA PRO A 55 -3.79 -15.20 -6.68
C PRO A 55 -4.83 -14.51 -5.78
N GLN A 56 -6.10 -14.90 -5.90
CA GLN A 56 -7.18 -14.34 -5.07
C GLN A 56 -7.31 -15.13 -3.76
N THR A 57 -6.49 -14.79 -2.77
CA THR A 57 -6.48 -15.45 -1.45
C THR A 57 -6.59 -14.41 -0.33
N ARG A 58 -6.94 -14.87 0.88
CA ARG A 58 -6.94 -13.99 2.07
C ARG A 58 -5.57 -13.37 2.34
N GLN A 59 -4.49 -14.07 1.99
CA GLN A 59 -3.11 -13.61 2.19
C GLN A 59 -2.74 -12.47 1.23
N THR A 60 -3.27 -12.48 0.00
CA THR A 60 -2.97 -11.45 -1.01
C THR A 60 -3.95 -10.27 -0.95
N LEU A 61 -5.09 -10.42 -0.27
CA LEU A 61 -6.11 -9.38 -0.16
C LEU A 61 -5.58 -8.01 0.33
N PRO A 62 -4.73 -7.93 1.38
CA PRO A 62 -4.19 -6.63 1.82
C PRO A 62 -3.37 -5.94 0.74
N LEU A 63 -2.52 -6.69 0.03
CA LEU A 63 -1.72 -6.16 -1.07
C LEU A 63 -2.61 -5.66 -2.21
N ARG A 64 -3.69 -6.38 -2.53
CA ARG A 64 -4.67 -5.95 -3.55
C ARG A 64 -5.30 -4.62 -3.17
N LEU A 65 -5.76 -4.48 -1.93
CA LEU A 65 -6.39 -3.24 -1.44
C LEU A 65 -5.44 -2.04 -1.49
N ILE A 66 -4.19 -2.21 -1.06
CA ILE A 66 -3.17 -1.15 -1.10
C ILE A 66 -2.93 -0.69 -2.54
N VAL A 67 -2.73 -1.65 -3.46
CA VAL A 67 -2.45 -1.33 -4.86
C VAL A 67 -3.68 -0.70 -5.53
N ASP A 68 -4.88 -1.22 -5.30
CA ASP A 68 -6.11 -0.64 -5.85
C ASP A 68 -6.31 0.81 -5.40
N GLN A 69 -6.06 1.11 -4.12
CA GLN A 69 -6.16 2.48 -3.62
C GLN A 69 -5.09 3.39 -4.18
N TRP A 70 -3.86 2.89 -4.31
CA TRP A 70 -2.81 3.67 -4.95
C TRP A 70 -3.16 4.01 -6.40
N ARG A 71 -3.62 3.03 -7.18
CA ARG A 71 -4.05 3.24 -8.57
C ARG A 71 -5.18 4.25 -8.68
N GLN A 72 -6.17 4.17 -7.81
CA GLN A 72 -7.25 5.14 -7.77
C GLN A 72 -6.71 6.55 -7.50
N GLY A 73 -5.82 6.71 -6.52
CA GLY A 73 -5.19 8.00 -6.24
C GLY A 73 -4.35 8.53 -7.39
N LEU A 74 -3.66 7.68 -8.15
CA LEU A 74 -2.94 8.09 -9.36
C LEU A 74 -3.91 8.63 -10.43
N ARG A 75 -5.00 7.91 -10.70
CA ARG A 75 -6.02 8.32 -11.68
C ARG A 75 -6.72 9.63 -11.32
N GLU A 76 -6.94 9.87 -10.03
CA GLU A 76 -7.59 11.07 -9.51
C GLU A 76 -6.64 12.27 -9.35
N ASP A 77 -5.37 12.15 -9.76
CA ASP A 77 -4.33 13.16 -9.52
C ASP A 77 -4.21 13.55 -8.03
N MET A 78 -4.38 12.57 -7.15
CA MET A 78 -4.35 12.81 -5.73
C MET A 78 -2.93 13.16 -5.26
N ALA A 79 -2.82 14.22 -4.48
CA ALA A 79 -1.57 14.59 -3.83
C ALA A 79 -1.02 13.40 -3.01
N GLU A 80 0.27 13.12 -3.15
CA GLU A 80 0.98 11.99 -2.52
C GLU A 80 0.69 11.89 -1.01
N THR A 81 0.68 13.02 -0.31
CA THR A 81 0.44 13.09 1.13
C THR A 81 -0.97 12.66 1.53
N ARG A 82 -1.97 12.96 0.68
CA ARG A 82 -3.37 12.56 0.88
C ARG A 82 -3.55 11.08 0.57
N LEU A 83 -2.93 10.60 -0.50
CA LEU A 83 -3.00 9.20 -0.90
C LEU A 83 -2.34 8.27 0.12
N ARG A 84 -1.19 8.67 0.65
CA ARG A 84 -0.49 7.94 1.72
C ARG A 84 -1.35 7.79 2.97
N ARG A 85 -2.04 8.86 3.38
CA ARG A 85 -2.96 8.83 4.52
C ARG A 85 -4.08 7.81 4.28
N HIS A 86 -4.69 7.85 3.09
CA HIS A 86 -5.81 6.97 2.75
C HIS A 86 -5.41 5.48 2.74
N ILE A 87 -4.23 5.17 2.21
CA ILE A 87 -3.70 3.80 2.21
C ILE A 87 -3.42 3.32 3.64
N PHE A 88 -2.89 4.17 4.51
CA PHE A 88 -2.63 3.79 5.90
C PHE A 88 -3.93 3.55 6.69
N GLU A 89 -4.97 4.35 6.46
CA GLU A 89 -6.30 4.12 7.02
C GLU A 89 -6.88 2.76 6.58
N VAL A 90 -6.69 2.37 5.31
CA VAL A 90 -7.13 1.08 4.78
C VAL A 90 -6.36 -0.08 5.43
N ILE A 91 -5.05 0.08 5.60
CA ILE A 91 -4.19 -0.90 6.26
C ILE A 91 -4.59 -1.08 7.74
N GLU A 92 -4.90 0.01 8.43
CA GLU A 92 -5.35 -0.03 9.83
C GLU A 92 -6.76 -0.61 9.96
N GLY A 93 -7.70 -0.21 9.10
CA GLY A 93 -9.08 -0.73 9.10
C GLY A 93 -9.18 -2.21 8.74
N GLY A 94 -8.31 -2.72 7.87
CA GLY A 94 -8.22 -4.14 7.53
C GLY A 94 -7.82 -5.05 8.70
N ARG A 95 -7.20 -4.49 9.75
CA ARG A 95 -6.81 -5.24 10.95
C ARG A 95 -7.92 -5.31 12.00
N VAL A 96 -8.86 -4.35 12.02
CA VAL A 96 -9.96 -4.31 13.00
C VAL A 96 -11.13 -5.23 12.59
N GLY A 97 -11.29 -5.52 11.31
CA GLY A 97 -12.35 -6.41 10.78
C GLY A 97 -12.00 -7.91 10.76
N GLY A 98 -10.92 -8.31 11.42
CA GLY A 98 -10.35 -9.67 11.38
C GLY A 98 -10.37 -10.41 12.72
N GLU A 99 -11.42 -10.22 13.52
CA GLU A 99 -11.73 -11.01 14.73
C GLU A 99 -12.93 -11.93 14.50
#